data_AF-A0A533VCI0-F1
#
_entry.id   AF-A0A533VCI0-F1
#
_cell.length_a   1.000
_cell.length_b   1.000
_cell.length_c   1.000
_cell.angle_alpha   90.00
_cell.angle_beta   90.00
_cell.angle_gamma   90.00
#
_symmetry.space_group_name_H-M   'P 1'
#
loop_
_entity.id
_entity.type
_entity.pdbx_description
1 polymer ?
#
loop_
_entity_poly.entity_id
_entity_poly.type
_entity_poly.pdbx_seq_one_letter_code
_entity_poly.pdbx_strand_id
1 'polypeptide(L)'
;MDFEKLEKRAYEANVARSQNMKLEAIKIEAEILKNMTENQFLFPVEEEVLMTKNSASFVYKNSKTYPSLLEFIGRILHVDIPIKLNECKIGPGGIIISAESKEQAHKILHDCCHELQILIKAKKGHID
;
A
#
# COMPACT_ATOMS: atom_id res chain seq x y z
N MET A 1 -0.32 -10.76 7.47
CA MET A 1 -1.14 -9.54 7.44
C MET A 1 -2.39 -9.82 6.63
N ASP A 2 -3.57 -9.34 7.05
CA ASP A 2 -4.83 -9.53 6.33
C ASP A 2 -5.18 -8.25 5.56
N PHE A 3 -4.89 -8.25 4.27
CA PHE A 3 -5.10 -7.08 3.40
C PHE A 3 -6.59 -6.81 3.12
N GLU A 4 -7.47 -7.80 3.18
CA GLU A 4 -8.91 -7.58 2.98
C GLU A 4 -9.50 -6.85 4.19
N LYS A 5 -9.07 -7.24 5.39
CA LYS A 5 -9.43 -6.50 6.61
C LYS A 5 -8.85 -5.09 6.62
N LEU A 6 -7.62 -4.90 6.12
CA LEU A 6 -7.02 -3.57 5.99
C LEU A 6 -7.79 -2.69 5.01
N GLU A 7 -8.17 -3.23 3.85
CA GLU A 7 -8.99 -2.51 2.86
C GLU A 7 -10.31 -2.04 3.45
N LYS A 8 -11.03 -2.93 4.15
CA LYS A 8 -12.28 -2.58 4.80
C LYS A 8 -12.11 -1.47 5.84
N ARG A 9 -11.07 -1.56 6.66
CA ARG A 9 -10.77 -0.53 7.67
C ARG A 9 -10.36 0.79 7.04
N ALA A 10 -9.58 0.75 5.97
CA ALA A 10 -9.18 1.93 5.24
C ALA A 10 -10.40 2.64 4.63
N TYR A 11 -11.36 1.88 4.09
CA TYR A 11 -12.66 2.41 3.68
C TYR A 11 -13.39 3.11 4.84
N GLU A 12 -13.52 2.44 6.00
CA GLU A 12 -14.16 3.00 7.19
C GLU A 12 -13.46 4.29 7.66
N ALA A 13 -12.12 4.34 7.63
CA ALA A 13 -11.33 5.52 7.99
C ALA A 13 -11.53 6.68 7.01
N ASN A 14 -11.50 6.42 5.70
CA ASN A 14 -11.70 7.45 4.68
C ASN A 14 -13.13 8.01 4.75
N VAL A 15 -14.14 7.15 4.95
CA VAL A 15 -15.53 7.57 5.19
C VAL A 15 -15.63 8.43 6.44
N ALA A 16 -15.09 7.99 7.57
CA ALA A 16 -15.13 8.75 8.83
C ALA A 16 -14.47 10.13 8.69
N ARG A 17 -13.33 10.23 7.99
CA ARG A 17 -12.69 11.53 7.68
C ARG A 17 -13.58 12.40 6.79
N SER A 18 -14.17 11.84 5.73
CA SER A 18 -15.06 12.59 4.82
C SER A 18 -16.32 13.13 5.52
N GLN A 19 -16.80 12.41 6.54
CA GLN A 19 -17.96 12.79 7.36
C GLN A 19 -17.58 13.66 8.58
N ASN A 20 -16.33 14.11 8.68
CA ASN A 20 -15.81 14.90 9.80
C ASN A 20 -15.90 14.21 11.17
N MET A 21 -15.99 12.88 11.21
CA MET A 21 -15.99 12.07 12.43
C MET A 21 -14.57 11.86 12.95
N LYS A 22 -13.93 12.95 13.43
CA LYS A 22 -12.50 12.99 13.76
C LYS A 22 -12.05 11.89 14.73
N LEU A 23 -12.76 11.72 15.85
CA LEU A 23 -12.37 10.75 16.89
C LEU A 23 -12.44 9.30 16.39
N GLU A 24 -13.50 8.97 15.64
CA GLU A 24 -13.66 7.63 15.07
C GLU A 24 -12.60 7.36 14.00
N ALA A 25 -12.34 8.34 13.13
CA ALA A 25 -11.26 8.25 12.15
C ALA A 25 -9.91 7.97 12.81
N ILE A 26 -9.52 8.77 13.82
CA ILE A 26 -8.23 8.60 14.53
C ILE A 26 -8.11 7.20 15.12
N LYS A 27 -9.19 6.65 15.71
CA LYS A 27 -9.20 5.31 16.28
C LYS A 27 -8.95 4.23 15.23
N ILE A 28 -9.66 4.30 14.10
CA ILE A 28 -9.52 3.32 13.01
C ILE A 28 -8.13 3.44 12.37
N GLU A 29 -7.65 4.66 12.12
CA GLU A 29 -6.33 4.93 11.56
C GLU A 29 -5.21 4.39 12.44
N ALA A 30 -5.30 4.57 13.76
CA ALA A 30 -4.34 4.01 14.70
C ALA A 30 -4.26 2.48 14.61
N GLU A 31 -5.39 1.79 14.43
CA GLU A 31 -5.42 0.34 14.25
C GLU A 31 -4.81 -0.10 12.91
N ILE A 32 -5.10 0.61 11.81
CA ILE A 32 -4.51 0.35 10.50
C ILE A 32 -2.99 0.50 10.58
N LEU A 33 -2.52 1.64 11.09
CA LEU A 33 -1.10 1.95 11.22
C LEU A 33 -0.38 0.98 12.13
N LYS A 34 -1.01 0.59 13.25
CA LYS A 34 -0.47 -0.47 14.11
C LYS A 34 -0.25 -1.76 13.32
N ASN A 35 -1.26 -2.20 12.57
CA ASN A 35 -1.16 -3.44 11.78
C ASN A 35 -0.06 -3.35 10.71
N MET A 36 0.01 -2.23 9.99
CA MET A 36 1.00 -1.98 8.94
C MET A 36 2.42 -1.79 9.46
N THR A 37 2.61 -1.40 10.72
CA THR A 37 3.95 -1.11 11.29
C THR A 37 4.52 -2.22 12.17
N GLU A 38 3.68 -3.11 12.70
CA GLU A 38 4.10 -4.23 13.56
C GLU A 38 4.28 -5.55 12.82
N ASN A 39 3.68 -5.70 11.63
CA ASN A 39 3.81 -6.90 10.80
C ASN A 39 4.57 -6.58 9.52
N GLN A 40 5.21 -7.57 8.89
CA GLN A 40 5.81 -7.36 7.56
C GLN A 40 4.75 -6.87 6.58
N PHE A 41 4.99 -5.69 6.00
CA PHE A 41 4.11 -5.11 4.99
C PHE A 41 4.63 -5.52 3.61
N LEU A 42 3.89 -6.38 2.93
CA LEU A 42 4.17 -6.84 1.58
C LEU A 42 2.85 -7.01 0.84
N PHE A 43 2.67 -6.32 -0.28
CA PHE A 43 1.43 -6.44 -1.05
C PHE A 43 1.20 -7.89 -1.50
N PRO A 44 -0.02 -8.42 -1.36
CA PRO A 44 -0.34 -9.76 -1.79
C PRO A 44 -0.48 -9.79 -3.31
N VAL A 45 0.57 -10.22 -4.00
CA VAL A 45 0.60 -10.35 -5.46
C VAL A 45 0.58 -11.82 -5.89
N GLU A 46 0.08 -12.08 -7.10
CA GLU A 46 0.17 -13.40 -7.73
C GLU A 46 1.65 -13.77 -7.97
N GLU A 47 1.93 -15.08 -8.02
CA GLU A 47 3.29 -15.57 -8.32
C GLU A 47 3.71 -15.28 -9.76
N GLU A 48 2.74 -15.22 -10.67
CA GLU A 48 3.00 -14.90 -12.06
C GLU A 48 3.26 -13.40 -12.24
N VAL A 49 4.46 -13.10 -12.74
CA VAL A 49 4.89 -11.74 -13.08
C VAL A 49 4.92 -11.58 -14.59
N LEU A 50 4.19 -10.57 -15.09
CA LEU A 50 4.16 -10.24 -16.51
C LEU A 50 5.35 -9.36 -16.87
N MET A 51 6.33 -9.95 -17.57
CA MET A 51 7.52 -9.25 -18.03
C MET A 51 7.30 -8.64 -19.43
N THR A 52 7.70 -7.39 -19.61
CA THR A 52 7.64 -6.64 -20.87
C THR A 52 8.90 -5.79 -21.02
N LYS A 53 9.85 -6.23 -21.87
CA LYS A 53 11.17 -5.60 -22.07
C LYS A 53 11.87 -5.27 -20.75
N ASN A 54 11.70 -4.03 -20.25
CA ASN A 54 12.33 -3.49 -19.05
C ASN A 54 11.29 -3.12 -17.96
N SER A 55 10.12 -3.75 -18.00
CA SER A 55 9.10 -3.61 -16.97
C SER A 55 8.51 -4.95 -16.56
N ALA A 56 8.16 -5.04 -15.28
CA ALA A 56 7.44 -6.13 -14.67
C ALA A 56 6.09 -5.60 -14.15
N SER A 57 5.01 -6.32 -14.41
CA SER A 57 3.69 -6.01 -13.84
C SER A 57 3.26 -7.13 -12.90
N PHE A 58 2.86 -6.76 -11.69
CA PHE A 58 2.30 -7.64 -10.67
C PHE A 58 0.80 -7.37 -10.55
N VAL A 59 0.03 -8.45 -10.54
CA VAL A 59 -1.41 -8.44 -10.25
C VAL A 59 -1.60 -8.83 -8.78
N TYR A 60 -2.54 -8.21 -8.09
CA TYR A 60 -2.87 -8.60 -6.72
C TYR A 60 -3.58 -9.95 -6.66
N LYS A 61 -3.39 -10.68 -5.57
CA LYS A 61 -4.06 -11.97 -5.36
C LYS A 61 -5.58 -11.86 -5.44
N ASN A 62 -6.21 -12.87 -6.02
CA ASN A 62 -7.68 -13.00 -6.09
C ASN A 62 -8.37 -11.82 -6.81
N SER A 63 -7.68 -11.17 -7.76
CA SER A 63 -8.20 -10.00 -8.50
C SER A 63 -8.65 -8.83 -7.61
N LYS A 64 -8.09 -8.71 -6.39
CA LYS A 64 -8.32 -7.56 -5.50
C LYS A 64 -7.57 -6.33 -6.03
N THR A 65 -7.93 -5.13 -5.56
CA THR A 65 -7.33 -3.87 -6.06
C THR A 65 -7.01 -2.85 -4.97
N TYR A 66 -7.42 -3.10 -3.73
CA TYR A 66 -7.08 -2.28 -2.55
C TYR A 66 -7.19 -0.74 -2.70
N PRO A 67 -8.22 -0.18 -3.36
CA PRO A 67 -8.29 1.26 -3.62
C PRO A 67 -8.37 2.10 -2.34
N SER A 68 -9.12 1.64 -1.33
CA SER A 68 -9.31 2.39 -0.09
C SER A 68 -8.03 2.41 0.74
N LEU A 69 -7.30 1.29 0.78
CA LEU A 69 -5.99 1.21 1.41
C LEU A 69 -4.99 2.15 0.74
N LEU A 70 -4.97 2.19 -0.59
CA LEU A 70 -4.07 3.09 -1.33
C LEU A 70 -4.45 4.56 -1.13
N GLU A 71 -5.74 4.89 -1.08
CA GLU A 71 -6.24 6.23 -0.71
C GLU A 71 -5.83 6.61 0.72
N PHE A 72 -5.99 5.68 1.66
CA PHE A 72 -5.55 5.89 3.03
C PHE A 72 -4.04 6.19 3.09
N ILE A 73 -3.22 5.37 2.43
CA ILE A 73 -1.76 5.56 2.38
C ILE A 73 -1.40 6.89 1.71
N GLY A 74 -2.00 7.19 0.56
CA GLY A 74 -1.80 8.44 -0.17
C GLY A 74 -2.10 9.65 0.70
N ARG A 75 -3.20 9.61 1.46
CA ARG A 75 -3.60 10.67 2.38
C ARG A 75 -2.61 10.88 3.53
N ILE A 76 -2.19 9.82 4.22
CA ILE A 76 -1.28 9.96 5.37
C ILE A 76 0.15 10.35 4.98
N LEU A 77 0.58 9.96 3.78
CA LEU A 77 1.91 10.28 3.24
C LEU A 77 1.89 11.57 2.43
N HIS A 78 0.72 12.13 2.12
CA HIS A 78 0.52 13.26 1.19
C HIS A 78 1.13 13.00 -0.19
N VAL A 79 0.80 11.85 -0.77
CA VAL A 79 1.25 11.44 -2.11
C VAL A 79 0.06 11.04 -2.98
N ASP A 80 0.22 11.19 -4.30
CA ASP A 80 -0.78 10.78 -5.27
C ASP A 80 -0.84 9.25 -5.44
N ILE A 81 -1.96 8.77 -5.99
CA ILE A 81 -2.11 7.39 -6.48
C ILE A 81 -1.95 7.42 -8.02
N PRO A 82 -1.14 6.53 -8.63
CA PRO A 82 -0.37 5.47 -7.99
C PRO A 82 0.79 6.01 -7.14
N ILE A 83 1.01 5.37 -6.00
CA ILE A 83 2.13 5.70 -5.10
C ILE A 83 3.42 5.35 -5.83
N LYS A 84 4.30 6.34 -6.01
CA LYS A 84 5.59 6.17 -6.69
C LYS A 84 6.71 6.08 -5.65
N LEU A 85 7.44 4.98 -5.66
CA LEU A 85 8.63 4.75 -4.82
C LEU A 85 9.72 4.15 -5.71
N ASN A 86 10.80 4.89 -5.91
CA ASN A 86 11.91 4.51 -6.80
C ASN A 86 11.40 4.00 -8.16
N GLU A 87 11.76 2.76 -8.55
CA GLU A 87 11.37 2.09 -9.79
C GLU A 87 9.96 1.47 -9.74
N CYS A 88 9.19 1.67 -8.66
CA CYS A 88 7.91 1.03 -8.40
C CYS A 88 6.73 2.03 -8.43
N LYS A 89 5.65 1.64 -9.10
CA LYS A 89 4.35 2.34 -9.12
C LYS A 89 3.28 1.40 -8.58
N ILE A 90 2.69 1.76 -7.45
CA ILE A 90 1.70 0.96 -6.74
C ILE A 90 0.33 1.61 -6.91
N GLY A 91 -0.55 0.98 -7.67
CA GLY A 91 -1.90 1.47 -7.93
C GLY A 91 -2.97 0.39 -7.78
N PRO A 92 -4.25 0.76 -7.88
CA PRO A 92 -5.33 -0.21 -7.75
C PRO A 92 -5.39 -1.21 -8.92
N GLY A 93 -4.90 -0.82 -10.11
CA GLY A 93 -4.79 -1.71 -11.27
C GLY A 93 -3.63 -2.72 -11.19
N GLY A 94 -2.82 -2.68 -10.14
CA GLY A 94 -1.64 -3.52 -9.97
C GLY A 94 -0.38 -2.72 -9.64
N ILE A 95 0.75 -3.41 -9.65
CA ILE A 95 2.06 -2.81 -9.37
C ILE A 95 2.93 -2.93 -10.61
N ILE A 96 3.52 -1.82 -11.03
CA ILE A 96 4.43 -1.77 -12.18
C ILE A 96 5.83 -1.42 -11.68
N ILE A 97 6.82 -2.22 -12.06
CA ILE A 97 8.21 -2.06 -11.68
C ILE A 97 9.08 -1.97 -12.93
N SER A 98 10.04 -1.05 -12.96
CA SER A 98 11.12 -1.07 -13.96
C SER A 98 12.17 -2.12 -13.56
N ALA A 99 12.20 -3.24 -14.30
CA ALA A 99 13.07 -4.38 -14.04
C ALA A 99 13.34 -5.17 -15.34
N GLU A 100 14.52 -5.78 -15.42
CA GLU A 100 14.99 -6.59 -16.55
C GLU A 100 14.76 -8.10 -16.32
N SER A 101 14.58 -8.53 -15.06
CA SER A 101 14.25 -9.92 -14.71
C SER A 101 13.17 -10.02 -13.64
N LYS A 102 12.55 -11.20 -13.53
CA LYS A 102 11.54 -11.48 -12.49
C LYS A 102 12.15 -11.38 -11.09
N GLU A 103 13.36 -11.91 -10.90
CA GLU A 103 14.09 -11.90 -9.63
C GLU A 103 14.37 -10.46 -9.18
N GLN A 104 14.82 -9.62 -10.13
CA GLN A 104 15.02 -8.20 -9.88
C GLN A 104 13.69 -7.52 -9.52
N ALA A 105 12.61 -7.80 -10.24
CA ALA A 105 11.30 -7.24 -9.98
C ALA A 105 10.78 -7.58 -8.57
N HIS A 106 10.90 -8.84 -8.15
CA HIS A 106 10.52 -9.27 -6.80
C HIS A 106 11.36 -8.59 -5.73
N LYS A 107 12.67 -8.46 -5.95
CA LYS A 107 13.55 -7.72 -5.02
C LYS A 107 13.12 -6.27 -4.88
N ILE A 108 12.89 -5.57 -6.00
CA ILE A 108 12.45 -4.16 -5.99
C ILE A 108 11.08 -4.04 -5.30
N LEU A 109 10.14 -4.95 -5.56
CA LEU A 109 8.83 -4.95 -4.89
C LEU A 109 8.98 -5.05 -3.38
N HIS A 110 9.80 -6.00 -2.91
CA HIS A 110 10.07 -6.20 -1.50
C HIS A 110 10.70 -4.96 -0.86
N ASP A 111 11.73 -4.40 -1.50
CA ASP A 111 12.44 -3.21 -1.02
C ASP A 111 11.50 -1.99 -0.96
N CYS A 112 10.68 -1.78 -1.98
CA CYS A 112 9.69 -0.68 -2.01
C CYS A 112 8.58 -0.86 -0.96
N CYS A 113 8.13 -2.10 -0.70
CA CYS A 113 7.17 -2.36 0.38
C CYS A 113 7.78 -2.07 1.75
N HIS A 114 9.05 -2.43 1.95
CA HIS A 114 9.78 -2.13 3.18
C HIS A 114 9.98 -0.62 3.37
N GLU A 115 10.38 0.10 2.31
CA GLU A 115 10.52 1.55 2.35
C GLU A 115 9.18 2.24 2.64
N LEU A 116 8.10 1.81 1.98
CA LEU A 116 6.75 2.30 2.26
C LEU A 116 6.38 2.10 3.73
N GLN A 117 6.71 0.94 4.30
CA GLN A 117 6.48 0.65 5.71
C GLN A 117 7.25 1.60 6.63
N ILE A 118 8.49 1.93 6.31
CA ILE A 118 9.31 2.90 7.05
C ILE A 118 8.65 4.29 7.02
N LEU A 119 8.21 4.75 5.85
CA LEU A 119 7.53 6.05 5.69
C LEU A 119 6.25 6.13 6.53
N ILE A 120 5.45 5.06 6.51
CA ILE A 120 4.23 4.94 7.31
C ILE A 120 4.57 4.96 8.81
N LYS A 121 5.62 4.26 9.23
CA LYS A 121 6.07 4.24 10.62
C LYS A 121 6.54 5.60 11.11
N ALA A 122 7.23 6.37 10.27
CA ALA A 122 7.65 7.73 10.59
C ALA A 122 6.43 8.66 10.80
N LYS A 123 5.38 8.49 9.98
CA LYS A 123 4.12 9.24 10.13
C LYS A 123 3.29 8.84 11.35
N LYS A 124 3.36 7.59 11.81
CA LYS A 124 2.70 7.16 13.07
C LYS A 124 3.12 8.01 14.28
N GLY A 125 4.34 8.55 14.28
CA GLY A 125 4.83 9.47 15.31
C GLY A 125 4.30 10.91 15.21
N HIS A 126 3.55 11.25 14.16
CA HIS A 126 3.11 12.60 13.80
C HIS A 126 1.60 12.67 13.51
N ILE A 127 0.81 11.72 14.01
CA ILE A 127 -0.65 11.77 13.85
C ILE A 127 -1.19 12.74 14.90
N ASP A 128 -1.55 13.95 14.44
CA ASP A 128 -2.30 14.96 15.20
C ASP A 128 -3.82 14.73 15.13
#